data_AF-A0A956IZI4-F1
#
_entry.id   AF-A0A956IZI4-F1
#
_cell.length_a   1.000
_cell.length_b   1.000
_cell.length_c   1.000
_cell.angle_alpha   90.00
_cell.angle_beta   90.00
_cell.angle_gamma   90.00
#
_symmetry.space_group_name_H-M   'P 1'
#
loop_
_entity.id
_entity.type
_entity.pdbx_description
1 polymer ?
#
loop_
_entity_poly.entity_id
_entity_poly.type
_entity_poly.pdbx_seq_one_letter_code
_entity_poly.pdbx_strand_id
1 'polypeptide(L)'
;MLQGRTALALGVASLLGTACSSLIGLDEFKAADGTGGTSGVGAAGGLGGNSGGVGGSSVGGAGAGGGGSSAGGTSGGAGGSPECAPMATQSCYTGEPATLNKGICVEGTQKCGNDGTWGACTNEVLPSVEDCSVPDKDENCDGFECGIWGLASGGTKPVQSARGDGGVVVAAVYEGEIASGPFLVPTSAKEDAFVASIQPSGDVDWVTPIASSEDDTIIDISVAPNGTTYILGYVGAPVNLGAGQLATGYFVASIDSSGIVSNSFQLS
;
A
#
# COMPACT_ATOMS: atom_id res chain seq x y z
N MET A 1 33.36 62.34 -15.65
CA MET A 1 32.60 61.62 -16.70
C MET A 1 31.36 61.06 -16.04
N LEU A 2 30.21 61.42 -16.56
CA LEU A 2 28.89 61.22 -15.97
C LEU A 2 28.24 59.99 -16.65
N GLN A 3 27.93 58.95 -15.89
CA GLN A 3 26.95 57.91 -16.24
C GLN A 3 26.23 57.55 -14.93
N GLY A 4 24.91 57.57 -14.77
CA GLY A 4 23.84 57.77 -15.72
C GLY A 4 22.82 56.63 -15.59
N ARG A 5 21.77 56.88 -14.79
CA ARG A 5 20.40 56.30 -14.87
C ARG A 5 20.30 54.85 -14.34
N THR A 6 19.25 54.36 -13.67
CA THR A 6 17.84 54.78 -13.56
C THR A 6 17.21 53.95 -12.42
N ALA A 7 16.54 54.59 -11.46
CA ALA A 7 15.68 53.90 -10.51
C ALA A 7 14.28 53.78 -11.12
N LEU A 8 13.74 52.56 -11.20
CA LEU A 8 12.37 52.30 -11.65
C LEU A 8 11.53 51.92 -10.42
N ALA A 9 10.61 52.82 -10.05
CA ALA A 9 9.53 52.56 -9.12
C ALA A 9 8.24 52.29 -9.92
N LEU A 10 7.65 51.12 -9.72
CA LEU A 10 6.23 50.81 -9.92
C LEU A 10 5.89 49.87 -8.76
N GLY A 11 4.83 50.02 -7.98
CA GLY A 11 3.54 50.61 -8.26
C GLY A 11 2.52 49.64 -7.65
N VAL A 12 1.87 50.07 -6.56
CA VAL A 12 0.91 49.28 -5.78
C VAL A 12 -0.30 48.92 -6.64
N ALA A 13 -0.71 47.65 -6.63
CA ALA A 13 -2.01 47.21 -7.12
C ALA A 13 -2.70 46.37 -6.03
N SER A 14 -3.36 47.06 -5.11
CA SER A 14 -4.49 46.51 -4.36
C SER A 14 -5.71 46.59 -5.26
N LEU A 15 -6.26 45.45 -5.67
CA LEU A 15 -7.64 45.34 -6.13
C LEU A 15 -8.41 44.40 -5.21
N LEU A 16 -9.44 44.99 -4.59
CA LEU A 16 -10.51 44.32 -3.86
C LEU A 16 -11.30 43.42 -4.80
N GLY A 17 -11.66 42.24 -4.30
CA GLY A 17 -12.49 41.26 -5.00
C GLY A 17 -13.05 40.23 -4.04
N THR A 18 -14.02 40.67 -3.24
CA THR A 18 -14.94 39.86 -2.45
C THR A 18 -15.51 38.66 -3.22
N ALA A 19 -15.52 37.49 -2.56
CA ALA A 19 -16.61 36.51 -2.47
C ALA A 19 -16.09 35.06 -2.49
N CYS A 20 -15.80 34.49 -1.32
CA CYS A 20 -16.19 33.12 -0.98
C CYS A 20 -16.08 32.90 0.55
N SER A 21 -16.73 33.77 1.33
CA SER A 21 -16.99 33.51 2.75
C SER A 21 -18.32 32.80 2.86
N SER A 22 -18.35 31.52 2.51
CA SER A 22 -19.40 30.53 2.82
C SER A 22 -18.97 29.19 2.22
N LEU A 23 -18.22 28.35 2.94
CA LEU A 23 -18.18 26.87 2.78
C LEU A 23 -17.11 26.11 3.61
N ILE A 24 -16.53 26.72 4.64
CA ILE A 24 -15.78 25.97 5.65
C ILE A 24 -16.13 26.58 7.00
N GLY A 25 -16.99 25.88 7.75
CA GLY A 25 -17.47 26.27 9.07
C GLY A 25 -16.34 26.23 10.10
N LEU A 26 -15.47 27.24 10.06
CA LEU A 26 -14.36 27.40 10.99
C LEU A 26 -14.59 28.55 12.00
N ASP A 27 -15.77 29.15 12.01
CA ASP A 27 -16.14 30.20 12.95
C ASP A 27 -16.79 29.61 14.21
N GLU A 28 -16.08 28.80 14.99
CA GLU A 28 -16.37 28.59 16.43
C GLU A 28 -15.29 27.77 17.18
N PHE A 29 -14.00 28.04 16.98
CA PHE A 29 -12.99 27.63 17.97
C PHE A 29 -12.79 28.73 19.01
N LYS A 30 -13.67 28.76 20.03
CA LYS A 30 -13.29 29.34 21.32
C LYS A 30 -12.22 28.45 21.93
N ALA A 31 -11.04 29.02 22.19
CA ALA A 31 -10.01 28.39 22.99
C ALA A 31 -10.58 28.03 24.37
N ALA A 32 -10.69 26.74 24.65
CA ALA A 32 -10.95 26.23 25.99
C ALA A 32 -9.60 25.88 26.63
N ASP A 33 -9.32 26.57 27.72
CA ASP A 33 -8.22 26.30 28.65
C ASP A 33 -8.54 25.02 29.45
N GLY A 34 -7.56 24.14 29.67
CA GLY A 34 -7.57 23.17 30.77
C GLY A 34 -7.82 21.68 30.47
N THR A 35 -6.71 20.93 30.47
CA THR A 35 -6.46 19.59 31.08
C THR A 35 -7.09 18.30 30.51
N GLY A 36 -6.21 17.37 30.11
CA GLY A 36 -6.44 15.91 30.16
C GLY A 36 -6.37 15.18 28.82
N GLY A 37 -5.17 14.69 28.45
CA GLY A 37 -4.82 14.13 27.13
C GLY A 37 -5.59 12.86 26.73
N THR A 38 -6.06 12.86 25.49
CA THR A 38 -7.01 11.92 24.90
C THR A 38 -6.36 10.97 23.91
N SER A 39 -6.99 9.80 23.82
CA SER A 39 -7.07 8.93 22.66
C SER A 39 -7.59 9.68 21.41
N GLY A 40 -7.16 9.24 20.22
CA GLY A 40 -8.02 9.22 19.04
C GLY A 40 -7.70 10.16 17.86
N VAL A 41 -7.66 9.51 16.69
CA VAL A 41 -8.21 9.90 15.36
C VAL A 41 -7.69 11.14 14.63
N GLY A 42 -7.14 10.89 13.43
CA GLY A 42 -6.96 11.88 12.37
C GLY A 42 -7.27 11.25 11.02
N ALA A 43 -8.42 11.60 10.44
CA ALA A 43 -8.85 11.24 9.10
C ALA A 43 -8.47 12.34 8.09
N ALA A 44 -8.09 11.94 6.87
CA ALA A 44 -8.15 12.70 5.62
C ALA A 44 -8.11 11.65 4.48
N GLY A 45 -8.95 11.62 3.44
CA GLY A 45 -9.76 12.64 2.80
C GLY A 45 -9.21 12.92 1.39
N GLY A 46 -9.74 12.27 0.35
CA GLY A 46 -9.42 12.54 -1.06
C GLY A 46 -10.52 12.05 -2.01
N LEU A 47 -11.08 12.97 -2.83
CA LEU A 47 -12.24 12.79 -3.72
C LEU A 47 -11.90 13.12 -5.20
N GLY A 48 -12.59 12.42 -6.12
CA GLY A 48 -12.90 12.82 -7.52
C GLY A 48 -12.03 12.17 -8.60
N GLY A 49 -12.51 11.65 -9.75
CA GLY A 49 -13.81 11.69 -10.42
C GLY A 49 -13.75 10.92 -11.77
N ASN A 50 -14.89 10.83 -12.46
CA ASN A 50 -15.36 9.75 -13.35
C ASN A 50 -15.05 9.85 -14.89
N SER A 51 -15.15 8.69 -15.57
CA SER A 51 -15.60 8.40 -16.95
C SER A 51 -14.72 8.66 -18.20
N GLY A 52 -14.64 7.63 -19.08
CA GLY A 52 -14.40 7.77 -20.53
C GLY A 52 -13.62 6.62 -21.16
N GLY A 53 -14.30 5.71 -21.88
CA GLY A 53 -13.70 4.52 -22.50
C GLY A 53 -13.12 4.71 -23.92
N VAL A 54 -12.84 3.53 -24.52
CA VAL A 54 -12.57 3.13 -25.93
C VAL A 54 -11.12 2.91 -26.41
N GLY A 55 -10.93 1.73 -27.03
CA GLY A 55 -9.85 1.34 -27.96
C GLY A 55 -8.70 0.58 -27.29
N GLY A 56 -8.50 -0.73 -27.39
CA GLY A 56 -8.69 -1.63 -28.53
C GLY A 56 -7.35 -1.87 -29.22
N SER A 57 -6.67 -2.99 -28.92
CA SER A 57 -5.91 -3.81 -29.89
C SER A 57 -5.19 -4.98 -29.22
N SER A 58 -5.58 -6.17 -29.67
CA SER A 58 -4.99 -7.48 -29.45
C SER A 58 -3.74 -7.72 -30.30
N VAL A 59 -2.76 -8.44 -29.75
CA VAL A 59 -1.84 -9.39 -30.42
C VAL A 59 -1.09 -10.15 -29.31
N GLY A 60 -0.98 -11.48 -29.24
CA GLY A 60 -1.48 -12.61 -30.03
C GLY A 60 -0.71 -13.89 -29.64
N GLY A 61 -1.39 -15.04 -29.66
CA GLY A 61 -0.84 -16.42 -29.75
C GLY A 61 -0.26 -17.04 -28.47
N ALA A 62 -0.41 -18.33 -28.15
CA ALA A 62 -0.93 -19.53 -28.81
C ALA A 62 -1.23 -20.57 -27.68
N GLY A 63 -1.99 -21.65 -27.79
CA GLY A 63 -2.76 -22.30 -28.84
C GLY A 63 -3.11 -23.72 -28.35
N ALA A 64 -4.28 -24.25 -28.69
CA ALA A 64 -4.58 -25.69 -28.60
C ALA A 64 -5.63 -26.10 -29.64
N GLY A 65 -5.26 -27.07 -30.48
CA GLY A 65 -6.06 -28.23 -30.90
C GLY A 65 -7.38 -28.07 -31.67
N GLY A 66 -7.47 -28.81 -32.78
CA GLY A 66 -8.68 -29.58 -33.11
C GLY A 66 -9.52 -29.06 -34.29
N GLY A 67 -9.41 -29.75 -35.44
CA GLY A 67 -10.11 -29.40 -36.67
C GLY A 67 -11.58 -29.79 -36.74
N GLY A 68 -12.25 -29.22 -37.76
CA GLY A 68 -13.60 -29.59 -38.20
C GLY A 68 -14.03 -28.69 -39.37
N SER A 69 -13.82 -29.17 -40.59
CA SER A 69 -14.20 -28.49 -41.83
C SER A 69 -15.72 -28.50 -42.05
N SER A 70 -16.30 -27.39 -42.49
CA SER A 70 -17.41 -27.37 -43.46
C SER A 70 -17.45 -26.04 -44.20
N ALA A 71 -17.64 -26.11 -45.51
CA ALA A 71 -17.57 -25.00 -46.45
C ALA A 71 -18.92 -24.29 -46.67
N GLY A 72 -18.85 -23.00 -47.01
CA GLY A 72 -19.67 -22.38 -48.05
C GLY A 72 -20.93 -21.61 -47.61
N GLY A 73 -21.02 -20.34 -48.02
CA GLY A 73 -22.31 -19.71 -48.34
C GLY A 73 -22.57 -18.30 -47.81
N THR A 74 -22.40 -17.32 -48.70
CA THR A 74 -23.21 -16.09 -48.88
C THR A 74 -23.38 -15.07 -47.75
N SER A 75 -22.98 -13.84 -48.08
CA SER A 75 -23.35 -12.59 -47.43
C SER A 75 -24.84 -12.25 -47.57
N GLY A 76 -25.51 -11.96 -46.45
CA GLY A 76 -26.80 -11.26 -46.41
C GLY A 76 -27.60 -11.53 -45.13
N GLY A 77 -27.86 -10.48 -44.33
CA GLY A 77 -28.94 -10.45 -43.33
C GLY A 77 -28.51 -10.24 -41.88
N ALA A 78 -29.06 -9.20 -41.25
CA ALA A 78 -28.95 -8.93 -39.82
C ALA A 78 -29.68 -9.99 -38.98
N GLY A 79 -29.13 -10.29 -37.79
CA GLY A 79 -29.75 -11.15 -36.78
C GLY A 79 -28.74 -12.14 -36.20
N GLY A 80 -27.84 -11.65 -35.33
CA GLY A 80 -26.95 -12.54 -34.58
C GLY A 80 -27.78 -13.52 -33.76
N SER A 81 -27.40 -14.81 -33.78
CA SER A 81 -27.99 -15.81 -32.88
C SER A 81 -27.93 -15.30 -31.44
N PRO A 82 -29.00 -15.47 -30.64
CA PRO A 82 -29.00 -15.03 -29.26
C PRO A 82 -27.86 -15.73 -28.50
N GLU A 83 -27.15 -14.97 -27.66
CA GLU A 83 -26.04 -15.47 -26.84
C GLU A 83 -26.52 -16.53 -25.84
N CYS A 84 -27.78 -16.44 -25.43
CA CYS A 84 -28.42 -17.34 -24.50
C CYS A 84 -29.91 -17.56 -24.79
N ALA A 85 -30.45 -18.67 -24.29
CA ALA A 85 -31.89 -18.91 -24.36
C ALA A 85 -32.62 -17.96 -23.39
N PRO A 86 -33.71 -17.28 -23.81
CA PRO A 86 -34.50 -16.43 -22.94
C PRO A 86 -34.83 -17.09 -21.60
N MET A 87 -34.64 -16.34 -20.51
CA MET A 87 -34.85 -16.81 -19.13
C MET A 87 -33.87 -17.88 -18.63
N ALA A 88 -32.88 -18.31 -19.41
CA ALA A 88 -31.80 -19.16 -18.91
C ALA A 88 -31.02 -18.46 -17.80
N THR A 89 -30.40 -19.25 -16.93
CA THR A 89 -29.55 -18.77 -15.83
C THR A 89 -28.21 -19.47 -15.87
N GLN A 90 -27.14 -18.76 -15.54
CA GLN A 90 -25.81 -19.33 -15.35
C GLN A 90 -25.07 -18.63 -14.22
N SER A 91 -24.03 -19.27 -13.67
CA SER A 91 -23.15 -18.60 -12.74
C SER A 91 -22.29 -17.55 -13.44
N CYS A 92 -21.80 -16.60 -12.66
CA CYS A 92 -20.99 -15.50 -13.15
C CYS A 92 -20.11 -14.96 -12.02
N TYR A 93 -18.97 -14.42 -12.40
CA TYR A 93 -18.09 -13.69 -11.49
C TYR A 93 -17.35 -12.66 -12.32
N THR A 94 -17.47 -11.39 -11.95
CA THR A 94 -16.88 -10.27 -12.70
C THR A 94 -15.54 -9.80 -12.12
N GLY A 95 -15.13 -10.34 -10.97
CA GLY A 95 -13.82 -10.10 -10.35
C GLY A 95 -12.69 -10.88 -11.03
N GLU A 96 -11.47 -10.68 -10.51
CA GLU A 96 -10.28 -11.40 -10.98
C GLU A 96 -10.45 -12.93 -10.74
N PRO A 97 -10.24 -13.82 -11.71
CA PRO A 97 -10.51 -15.25 -11.53
C PRO A 97 -9.76 -15.90 -10.35
N ALA A 98 -8.61 -15.33 -9.95
CA ALA A 98 -7.81 -15.82 -8.83
C ALA A 98 -8.43 -15.52 -7.45
N THR A 99 -9.44 -14.65 -7.36
CA THR A 99 -10.12 -14.28 -6.10
C THR A 99 -11.44 -15.02 -5.90
N LEU A 100 -11.91 -15.76 -6.90
CA LEU A 100 -13.16 -16.51 -6.83
C LEU A 100 -13.07 -17.61 -5.76
N ASN A 101 -14.06 -17.66 -4.85
CA ASN A 101 -14.15 -18.62 -3.74
C ASN A 101 -13.01 -18.53 -2.73
N LYS A 102 -12.42 -17.34 -2.58
CA LYS A 102 -11.52 -16.99 -1.48
C LYS A 102 -12.20 -16.00 -0.55
N GLY A 103 -12.00 -16.15 0.76
CA GLY A 103 -12.63 -15.31 1.75
C GLY A 103 -14.14 -15.23 1.57
N ILE A 104 -14.66 -14.01 1.46
CA ILE A 104 -16.10 -13.77 1.22
C ILE A 104 -16.50 -13.75 -0.25
N CYS A 105 -15.55 -13.79 -1.18
CA CYS A 105 -15.83 -13.66 -2.60
C CYS A 105 -16.51 -14.90 -3.15
N VAL A 106 -17.68 -14.71 -3.75
CA VAL A 106 -18.50 -15.78 -4.32
C VAL A 106 -19.05 -15.39 -5.68
N GLU A 107 -19.25 -16.40 -6.53
CA GLU A 107 -19.94 -16.24 -7.80
C GLU A 107 -21.40 -15.84 -7.59
N GLY A 108 -21.88 -14.97 -8.48
CA GLY A 108 -23.28 -14.60 -8.59
C GLY A 108 -24.02 -15.45 -9.63
N THR A 109 -25.21 -14.99 -9.99
CA THR A 109 -26.01 -15.56 -11.08
C THR A 109 -26.44 -14.47 -12.03
N GLN A 110 -26.32 -14.74 -13.33
CA GLN A 110 -26.85 -13.91 -14.39
C GLN A 110 -28.02 -14.61 -15.07
N LYS A 111 -28.99 -13.81 -15.51
CA LYS A 111 -30.21 -14.27 -16.16
C LYS A 111 -30.28 -13.71 -17.57
N CYS A 112 -30.58 -14.57 -18.53
CA CYS A 112 -30.77 -14.20 -19.91
C CYS A 112 -32.07 -13.42 -20.10
N GLY A 113 -31.98 -12.25 -20.73
CA GLY A 113 -33.12 -11.45 -21.12
C GLY A 113 -33.92 -12.09 -22.27
N ASN A 114 -35.12 -11.57 -22.52
CA ASN A 114 -35.95 -12.03 -23.64
C ASN A 114 -35.35 -11.65 -25.01
N ASP A 115 -34.42 -10.71 -25.01
CA ASP A 115 -33.59 -10.29 -26.15
C ASP A 115 -32.42 -11.25 -26.42
N GLY A 116 -32.24 -12.28 -25.59
CA GLY A 116 -31.19 -13.28 -25.78
C GLY A 116 -29.80 -12.81 -25.37
N THR A 117 -29.71 -11.82 -24.48
CA THR A 117 -28.46 -11.31 -23.91
C THR A 117 -28.39 -11.61 -22.41
N TRP A 118 -27.17 -11.81 -21.88
CA TRP A 118 -27.00 -11.98 -20.44
C TRP A 118 -27.17 -10.66 -19.70
N GLY A 119 -27.98 -10.68 -18.64
CA GLY A 119 -28.10 -9.57 -17.71
C GLY A 119 -26.89 -9.45 -16.77
N ALA A 120 -26.96 -8.48 -15.85
CA ALA A 120 -25.93 -8.29 -14.83
C ALA A 120 -25.72 -9.55 -13.97
N CYS A 121 -24.49 -9.73 -13.49
CA CYS A 121 -24.21 -10.71 -12.47
C CYS A 121 -24.77 -10.22 -11.14
N THR A 122 -25.72 -10.97 -10.58
CA THR A 122 -26.40 -10.59 -9.33
C THR A 122 -25.97 -11.49 -8.19
N ASN A 123 -25.87 -10.92 -6.99
CA ASN A 123 -25.42 -11.59 -5.77
C ASN A 123 -23.97 -12.11 -5.79
N GLU A 124 -23.14 -11.65 -6.73
CA GLU A 124 -21.69 -11.84 -6.60
C GLU A 124 -21.15 -10.98 -5.45
N VAL A 125 -20.10 -11.49 -4.80
CA VAL A 125 -19.30 -10.71 -3.84
C VAL A 125 -17.92 -10.57 -4.44
N LEU A 126 -17.56 -9.32 -4.75
CA LEU A 126 -16.29 -8.98 -5.37
C LEU A 126 -15.24 -8.62 -4.31
N PRO A 127 -13.93 -8.72 -4.65
CA PRO A 127 -12.86 -8.25 -3.80
C PRO A 127 -13.06 -6.79 -3.42
N SER A 128 -12.82 -6.49 -2.16
CA SER A 128 -12.91 -5.16 -1.58
C SER A 128 -11.69 -4.89 -0.70
N VAL A 129 -11.53 -3.64 -0.25
CA VAL A 129 -10.44 -3.31 0.68
C VAL A 129 -10.72 -4.00 2.02
N GLU A 130 -9.68 -4.53 2.64
CA GLU A 130 -9.72 -5.15 3.98
C GLU A 130 -10.37 -4.26 5.04
N ASP A 131 -11.31 -4.82 5.80
CA ASP A 131 -11.88 -4.22 7.01
C ASP A 131 -11.49 -5.04 8.24
N CYS A 132 -10.31 -4.74 8.78
CA CYS A 132 -9.75 -5.39 9.96
C CYS A 132 -10.52 -5.10 11.28
N SER A 133 -11.62 -4.36 11.24
CA SER A 133 -12.52 -4.25 12.39
C SER A 133 -13.45 -5.47 12.54
N VAL A 134 -13.58 -6.28 11.48
CA VAL A 134 -14.32 -7.54 11.48
C VAL A 134 -13.30 -8.68 11.52
N PRO A 135 -13.19 -9.42 12.65
CA PRO A 135 -12.25 -10.52 12.75
C PRO A 135 -12.62 -11.67 11.80
N ASP A 136 -11.60 -12.44 11.41
CA ASP A 136 -11.70 -13.69 10.64
C ASP A 136 -12.44 -13.53 9.29
N LYS A 137 -12.18 -12.41 8.61
CA LYS A 137 -12.75 -12.09 7.30
C LYS A 137 -11.65 -11.67 6.33
N ASP A 138 -11.77 -12.17 5.11
CA ASP A 138 -10.88 -11.94 3.96
C ASP A 138 -11.75 -11.24 2.90
N GLU A 139 -11.70 -9.92 2.89
CA GLU A 139 -12.50 -9.02 2.07
C GLU A 139 -11.89 -8.78 0.70
N ASN A 140 -10.56 -8.82 0.61
CA ASN A 140 -9.80 -8.65 -0.61
C ASN A 140 -9.65 -9.96 -1.40
N CYS A 141 -10.05 -11.08 -0.78
CA CYS A 141 -10.12 -12.41 -1.35
C CYS A 141 -8.77 -12.88 -1.89
N ASP A 142 -7.67 -12.52 -1.21
CA ASP A 142 -6.33 -12.98 -1.54
C ASP A 142 -6.01 -14.36 -0.92
N GLY A 143 -6.81 -14.78 0.06
CA GLY A 143 -6.68 -16.04 0.80
C GLY A 143 -6.11 -15.87 2.20
N PHE A 144 -5.91 -14.64 2.66
CA PHE A 144 -5.46 -14.30 3.99
C PHE A 144 -6.53 -13.47 4.70
N GLU A 145 -6.96 -13.94 5.88
CA GLU A 145 -7.79 -13.11 6.77
C GLU A 145 -6.97 -11.90 7.24
N CYS A 146 -7.62 -10.84 7.74
CA CYS A 146 -6.90 -9.76 8.41
C CYS A 146 -6.20 -10.28 9.69
N GLY A 147 -5.01 -10.85 9.51
CA GLY A 147 -4.18 -11.44 10.53
C GLY A 147 -3.36 -10.35 11.21
N ILE A 148 -3.57 -10.17 12.50
CA ILE A 148 -2.62 -9.45 13.34
C ILE A 148 -1.35 -10.31 13.38
N TRP A 149 -0.36 -9.94 12.58
CA TRP A 149 0.96 -10.56 12.55
C TRP A 149 1.58 -10.56 13.95
N GLY A 150 1.84 -11.74 14.50
CA GLY A 150 2.70 -11.92 15.66
C GLY A 150 4.11 -12.24 15.19
N LEU A 151 5.02 -11.25 15.17
CA LEU A 151 6.45 -11.52 15.02
C LEU A 151 6.93 -12.19 16.30
N ALA A 152 7.20 -13.49 16.24
CA ALA A 152 7.88 -14.21 17.32
C ALA A 152 9.38 -13.87 17.28
N SER A 153 9.76 -12.65 17.70
CA SER A 153 11.15 -12.34 18.04
C SER A 153 11.45 -12.97 19.40
N GLY A 154 12.44 -13.86 19.46
CA GLY A 154 12.85 -14.59 20.66
C GLY A 154 13.42 -13.72 21.80
N GLY A 155 13.29 -12.40 21.72
CA GLY A 155 13.74 -11.44 22.71
C GLY A 155 13.23 -10.03 22.37
N THR A 156 12.76 -9.34 23.42
CA THR A 156 12.51 -7.89 23.53
C THR A 156 11.39 -7.23 22.69
N LYS A 157 11.16 -5.95 23.00
CA LYS A 157 10.00 -5.12 22.67
C LYS A 157 10.11 -4.64 21.21
N PRO A 158 9.38 -5.24 20.26
CA PRO A 158 9.42 -4.74 18.89
C PRO A 158 8.83 -3.33 18.84
N VAL A 159 9.39 -2.49 17.98
CA VAL A 159 8.73 -1.26 17.53
C VAL A 159 8.22 -1.49 16.12
N GLN A 160 7.02 -0.99 15.83
CA GLN A 160 6.34 -1.25 14.56
C GLN A 160 5.70 0.03 14.02
N SER A 161 5.65 0.15 12.70
CA SER A 161 4.94 1.21 11.99
C SER A 161 4.20 0.59 10.82
N ALA A 162 2.91 0.93 10.70
CA ALA A 162 2.10 0.54 9.55
C ALA A 162 2.62 1.21 8.27
N ARG A 163 2.40 0.53 7.15
CA ARG A 163 2.64 1.03 5.79
C ARG A 163 1.31 1.37 5.12
N GLY A 164 1.34 2.28 4.16
CA GLY A 164 0.12 2.73 3.45
C GLY A 164 -0.53 1.67 2.56
N ASP A 165 0.17 0.58 2.26
CA ASP A 165 -0.30 -0.57 1.48
C ASP A 165 -0.86 -1.72 2.36
N GLY A 166 -0.99 -1.49 3.67
CA GLY A 166 -1.45 -2.50 4.62
C GLY A 166 -0.34 -3.39 5.20
N GLY A 167 0.89 -3.24 4.71
CA GLY A 167 2.05 -3.93 5.29
C GLY A 167 2.50 -3.31 6.61
N VAL A 168 3.53 -3.90 7.21
CA VAL A 168 4.16 -3.40 8.44
C VAL A 168 5.67 -3.36 8.29
N VAL A 169 6.29 -2.34 8.86
CA VAL A 169 7.73 -2.36 9.15
C VAL A 169 7.89 -2.60 10.64
N VAL A 170 8.77 -3.52 10.99
CA VAL A 170 9.06 -3.90 12.37
C VAL A 170 10.56 -3.80 12.60
N ALA A 171 10.95 -3.31 13.77
CA ALA A 171 12.31 -3.43 14.26
C ALA A 171 12.31 -4.17 15.58
N ALA A 172 13.26 -5.09 15.72
CA ALA A 172 13.44 -5.89 16.90
C ALA A 172 14.93 -6.16 17.11
N VAL A 173 15.27 -6.60 18.31
CA VAL A 173 16.61 -7.10 18.59
C VAL A 173 16.64 -8.62 18.54
N TYR A 174 17.85 -9.16 18.45
CA TYR A 174 18.08 -10.58 18.42
C TYR A 174 19.44 -10.94 18.99
N GLU A 175 19.51 -12.11 19.59
CA GLU A 175 20.75 -12.79 19.95
C GLU A 175 20.72 -14.17 19.30
N GLY A 176 21.84 -14.63 18.76
CA GLY A 176 21.94 -15.90 18.05
C GLY A 176 21.53 -15.81 16.58
N GLU A 177 20.98 -16.91 16.05
CA GLU A 177 20.55 -17.02 14.65
C GLU A 177 19.05 -16.74 14.53
N ILE A 178 18.68 -15.77 13.70
CA ILE A 178 17.31 -15.59 13.25
C ILE A 178 17.18 -16.04 11.79
N ALA A 179 16.27 -16.99 11.59
CA ALA A 179 15.77 -17.32 10.26
C ALA A 179 14.44 -16.58 10.02
N SER A 180 14.45 -15.58 9.13
CA SER A 180 13.24 -14.88 8.66
C SER A 180 12.93 -15.30 7.22
N GLY A 181 12.43 -16.53 7.06
CA GLY A 181 12.12 -17.08 5.72
C GLY A 181 13.39 -17.20 4.85
N PRO A 182 13.40 -16.65 3.61
CA PRO A 182 14.58 -16.67 2.74
C PRO A 182 15.66 -15.64 3.13
N PHE A 183 15.36 -14.72 4.06
CA PHE A 183 16.28 -13.67 4.46
C PHE A 183 17.14 -14.13 5.64
N LEU A 184 18.45 -13.98 5.46
CA LEU A 184 19.44 -14.31 6.48
C LEU A 184 19.77 -13.05 7.29
N VAL A 185 19.53 -13.09 8.59
CA VAL A 185 20.09 -12.14 9.54
C VAL A 185 21.40 -12.73 10.06
N PRO A 186 22.53 -12.01 10.00
CA PRO A 186 23.82 -12.53 10.46
C PRO A 186 23.73 -13.00 11.90
N THR A 187 24.27 -14.19 12.20
CA THR A 187 24.30 -14.69 13.57
C THR A 187 25.08 -13.77 14.48
N SER A 188 24.52 -13.46 15.65
CA SER A 188 25.17 -12.60 16.63
C SER A 188 25.41 -13.31 17.96
N ALA A 189 26.53 -12.98 18.59
CA ALA A 189 26.82 -13.34 19.97
C ALA A 189 26.44 -12.22 20.97
N LYS A 190 25.84 -11.13 20.45
CA LYS A 190 25.39 -9.93 21.15
C LYS A 190 23.93 -9.68 20.82
N GLU A 191 23.31 -8.75 21.55
CA GLU A 191 21.96 -8.29 21.20
C GLU A 191 22.08 -7.27 20.06
N ASP A 192 21.85 -7.69 18.82
CA ASP A 192 21.89 -6.82 17.66
C ASP A 192 20.48 -6.46 17.20
N ALA A 193 20.32 -5.41 16.41
CA ALA A 193 19.03 -5.01 15.88
C ALA A 193 18.84 -5.39 14.41
N PHE A 194 17.59 -5.54 14.00
CA PHE A 194 17.22 -5.58 12.59
C PHE A 194 15.94 -4.78 12.35
N VAL A 195 15.75 -4.37 11.10
CA VAL A 195 14.51 -3.78 10.60
C VAL A 195 14.01 -4.66 9.46
N ALA A 196 12.74 -5.00 9.44
CA ALA A 196 12.14 -5.82 8.40
C ALA A 196 10.84 -5.18 7.88
N SER A 197 10.63 -5.22 6.57
CA SER A 197 9.35 -4.91 5.93
C SER A 197 8.61 -6.19 5.60
N ILE A 198 7.33 -6.21 5.92
CA ILE A 198 6.46 -7.37 5.77
C ILE A 198 5.21 -6.91 5.00
N GLN A 199 4.85 -7.67 3.97
CA GLN A 199 3.66 -7.47 3.17
C GLN A 199 2.38 -7.77 3.98
N PRO A 200 1.20 -7.30 3.54
CA PRO A 200 -0.08 -7.72 4.12
C PRO A 200 -0.24 -9.25 4.15
N SER A 201 0.30 -9.95 3.15
CA SER A 201 0.30 -11.41 3.04
C SER A 201 1.20 -12.12 4.06
N GLY A 202 2.11 -11.39 4.72
CA GLY A 202 3.12 -11.94 5.61
C GLY A 202 4.47 -12.23 4.98
N ASP A 203 4.56 -12.11 3.67
CA ASP A 203 5.81 -12.28 2.97
C ASP A 203 6.76 -11.15 3.38
N VAL A 204 7.99 -11.51 3.72
CA VAL A 204 9.04 -10.53 4.04
C VAL A 204 9.49 -9.89 2.73
N ASP A 205 9.39 -8.58 2.62
CA ASP A 205 9.93 -7.83 1.47
C ASP A 205 11.46 -7.77 1.54
N TRP A 206 11.97 -7.40 2.72
CA TRP A 206 13.38 -7.22 2.98
C TRP A 206 13.67 -7.24 4.49
N VAL A 207 14.93 -7.50 4.82
CA VAL A 207 15.50 -7.37 6.15
C VAL A 207 16.81 -6.60 6.08
N THR A 208 16.95 -5.59 6.95
CA THR A 208 18.14 -4.75 7.08
C THR A 208 18.72 -4.95 8.48
N PRO A 209 19.86 -5.66 8.60
CA PRO A 209 20.57 -5.76 9.87
C PRO A 209 21.14 -4.40 10.29
N ILE A 210 20.99 -4.07 11.56
CA ILE A 210 21.60 -2.93 12.24
C ILE A 210 22.45 -3.51 13.36
N ALA A 211 23.67 -3.91 12.98
CA ALA A 211 24.55 -4.70 13.82
C ALA A 211 25.99 -4.14 13.79
N SER A 212 26.55 -3.94 14.96
CA SER A 212 27.90 -3.52 15.27
C SER A 212 28.63 -4.70 15.93
N SER A 213 29.70 -4.44 16.66
CA SER A 213 30.40 -5.49 17.44
C SER A 213 29.95 -5.56 18.91
N GLU A 214 29.03 -4.70 19.32
CA GLU A 214 28.45 -4.60 20.67
C GLU A 214 26.93 -4.47 20.55
N ASP A 215 26.22 -4.47 21.68
CA ASP A 215 24.76 -4.46 21.69
C ASP A 215 24.17 -3.21 21.00
N ASP A 216 23.16 -3.43 20.16
CA ASP A 216 22.49 -2.43 19.34
C ASP A 216 20.97 -2.53 19.47
N THR A 217 20.29 -1.38 19.33
CA THR A 217 18.83 -1.34 19.48
C THR A 217 18.19 -0.30 18.56
N ILE A 218 16.94 -0.55 18.20
CA ILE A 218 16.06 0.43 17.57
C ILE A 218 15.03 0.88 18.60
N ILE A 219 14.91 2.19 18.72
CA ILE A 219 14.10 2.86 19.74
C ILE A 219 12.74 3.26 19.15
N ASP A 220 12.73 3.71 17.90
CA ASP A 220 11.51 4.16 17.22
C ASP A 220 11.64 4.04 15.70
N ILE A 221 10.51 3.88 15.02
CA ILE A 221 10.42 3.81 13.56
C ILE A 221 9.21 4.57 13.01
N SER A 222 9.35 5.13 11.82
CA SER A 222 8.25 5.76 11.09
C SER A 222 8.38 5.49 9.59
N VAL A 223 7.27 5.17 8.94
CA VAL A 223 7.23 4.96 7.48
C VAL A 223 6.60 6.17 6.79
N ALA A 224 7.31 6.75 5.83
CA ALA A 224 6.78 7.81 4.97
C ALA A 224 5.88 7.25 3.87
N PRO A 225 4.96 8.06 3.29
CA PRO A 225 4.04 7.60 2.24
C PRO A 225 4.71 7.03 0.98
N ASN A 226 5.98 7.37 0.74
CA ASN A 226 6.77 6.84 -0.37
C ASN A 226 7.46 5.50 -0.04
N GLY A 227 7.20 4.91 1.12
CA GLY A 227 7.82 3.66 1.59
C GLY A 227 9.21 3.82 2.23
N THR A 228 9.74 5.04 2.36
CA THR A 228 10.99 5.27 3.10
C THR A 228 10.75 5.08 4.59
N THR A 229 11.57 4.28 5.26
CA THR A 229 11.53 4.05 6.70
C THR A 229 12.58 4.91 7.38
N TYR A 230 12.18 5.69 8.38
CA TYR A 230 13.08 6.40 9.27
C TYR A 230 13.21 5.64 10.58
N ILE A 231 14.43 5.47 11.06
CA ILE A 231 14.72 4.77 12.30
C ILE A 231 15.52 5.67 13.24
N LEU A 232 15.20 5.59 14.52
CA LEU A 232 16.01 6.10 15.62
C LEU A 232 16.57 4.90 16.37
N GLY A 233 17.88 4.84 16.54
CA GLY A 233 18.53 3.72 17.21
C GLY A 233 19.73 4.13 18.03
N TYR A 234 20.35 3.13 18.66
CA TYR A 234 21.63 3.23 19.33
C TYR A 234 22.52 2.10 18.87
N VAL A 235 23.79 2.41 18.58
CA VAL A 235 24.82 1.41 18.29
C VAL A 235 25.90 1.40 19.36
N GLY A 236 26.29 0.21 19.82
CA GLY A 236 27.28 0.02 20.88
C GLY A 236 28.72 0.24 20.42
N ALA A 237 28.99 0.01 19.14
CA ALA A 237 30.30 0.21 18.52
C ALA A 237 30.22 0.99 17.20
N PRO A 238 31.33 1.57 16.72
CA PRO A 238 31.36 2.20 15.41
C PRO A 238 30.99 1.20 14.30
N VAL A 239 30.01 1.57 13.48
CA VAL A 239 29.50 0.73 12.39
C VAL A 239 29.33 1.52 11.10
N ASN A 240 29.50 0.87 9.95
CA ASN A 240 29.15 1.43 8.67
C ASN A 240 27.97 0.65 8.08
N LEU A 241 26.81 1.29 8.04
CA LEU A 241 25.56 0.70 7.52
C LEU A 241 25.40 0.89 5.99
N GLY A 242 26.44 1.34 5.29
CA GLY A 242 26.43 1.62 3.85
C GLY A 242 26.21 3.09 3.49
N ALA A 243 25.80 3.93 4.45
CA ALA A 243 25.54 5.36 4.27
C ALA A 243 26.50 6.27 5.06
N GLY A 244 27.68 5.76 5.41
CA GLY A 244 28.69 6.48 6.19
C GLY A 244 28.98 5.82 7.53
N GLN A 245 30.10 6.21 8.11
CA GLN A 245 30.56 5.68 9.40
C GLN A 245 29.79 6.35 10.54
N LEU A 246 29.12 5.54 11.37
CA LEU A 246 28.57 5.93 12.65
C LEU A 246 29.58 5.63 13.77
N ALA A 247 29.55 6.44 14.82
CA ALA A 247 30.25 6.19 16.07
C ALA A 247 29.30 5.50 17.05
N THR A 248 29.83 5.02 18.18
CA THR A 248 28.99 4.57 19.30
C THR A 248 28.06 5.70 19.74
N GLY A 249 26.78 5.39 19.89
CA GLY A 249 25.78 6.36 20.33
C GLY A 249 24.47 6.28 19.57
N TYR A 250 23.63 7.30 19.79
CA TYR A 250 22.34 7.40 19.11
C TYR A 250 22.50 7.87 17.67
N PHE A 251 21.66 7.36 16.78
CA PHE A 251 21.67 7.75 15.38
C PHE A 251 20.25 7.80 14.81
N VAL A 252 20.10 8.53 13.72
CA VAL A 252 18.93 8.47 12.84
C VAL A 252 19.39 7.97 11.48
N ALA A 253 18.62 7.08 10.87
CA ALA A 253 18.89 6.63 9.50
C ALA A 253 17.60 6.53 8.68
N SER A 254 17.73 6.62 7.36
CA SER A 254 16.65 6.31 6.42
C SER A 254 16.98 5.02 5.67
N ILE A 255 16.01 4.13 5.57
CA ILE A 255 16.03 2.90 4.78
C ILE A 255 15.04 3.09 3.63
N ASP A 256 15.48 2.88 2.40
CA ASP A 256 14.60 2.98 1.24
C ASP A 256 13.64 1.79 1.13
N SER A 257 12.71 1.84 0.17
CA SER A 257 11.71 0.79 -0.02
C SER A 257 12.28 -0.57 -0.43
N SER A 258 13.57 -0.67 -0.74
CA SER A 258 14.29 -1.91 -1.04
C SER A 258 15.10 -2.47 0.12
N GLY A 259 15.03 -1.83 1.30
CA GLY A 259 15.75 -2.26 2.49
C GLY A 259 17.21 -1.78 2.55
N ILE A 260 17.60 -0.79 1.74
CA ILE A 260 18.96 -0.25 1.75
C ILE A 260 18.99 1.03 2.59
N VAL A 261 19.98 1.13 3.50
CA VAL A 261 20.24 2.36 4.24
C VAL A 261 20.74 3.43 3.27
N SER A 262 19.94 4.46 3.06
CA SER A 262 20.19 5.54 2.09
C SER A 262 20.89 6.75 2.71
N ASN A 263 20.62 7.04 3.99
CA ASN A 263 21.30 8.08 4.75
C ASN A 263 21.41 7.68 6.22
N SER A 264 22.43 8.18 6.90
CA SER A 264 22.55 8.08 8.36
C SER A 264 23.12 9.38 8.94
N PHE A 265 22.76 9.66 10.19
CA PHE A 265 23.19 10.83 10.93
C PHE A 265 23.42 10.46 12.40
N GLN A 266 24.62 10.76 12.90
CA GLN A 266 24.96 10.58 14.31
C GLN A 266 24.30 11.67 15.16
N LEU A 267 23.57 11.28 16.19
CA LEU A 267 23.15 12.20 17.25
C LEU A 267 24.32 12.28 18.25
N SER A 268 24.89 13.48 18.36
CA SER A 268 26.10 13.80 19.14
C SER A 268 25.99 13.47 20.63
#